data_AF-A0A925FYQ4-F1
#
_entry.id   AF-A0A925FYQ4-F1
#
_cell.length_a   1.000
_cell.length_b   1.000
_cell.length_c   1.000
_cell.angle_alpha   90.00
_cell.angle_beta   90.00
_cell.angle_gamma   90.00
#
_symmetry.space_group_name_H-M   'P 1'
#
loop_
_entity.id
_entity.type
_entity.pdbx_description
1 polymer ?
#
loop_
_entity_poly.entity_id
_entity_poly.type
_entity_poly.pdbx_seq_one_letter_code
_entity_poly.pdbx_strand_id
1 'polypeptide(L)' 'MPVILSEEEAKEWMMGDLGEKEILHLASTQCERTHMKAYPIAKDFKTAADPREPAAYENLPELVL' A
#
# COMPACT_ATOMS: atom_id res chain seq x y z
N MET A 1 -4.23 4.28 -6.06
CA MET A 1 -3.59 3.26 -5.19
C MET A 1 -2.48 2.62 -5.98
N PRO A 2 -1.30 2.37 -5.39
CA PRO A 2 -0.30 1.54 -6.07
C PRO A 2 -0.86 0.14 -6.30
N VAL A 3 -0.35 -0.54 -7.33
CA VAL A 3 -0.61 -1.98 -7.51
C VAL A 3 0.19 -2.71 -6.44
N ILE A 4 -0.50 -3.54 -5.67
CA ILE A 4 0.09 -4.37 -4.62
C ILE A 4 -0.18 -5.81 -5.01
N LEU A 5 0.88 -6.50 -5.42
CA LEU A 5 0.83 -7.91 -5.76
C LEU A 5 1.05 -8.75 -4.51
N SER A 6 0.39 -9.91 -4.44
CA SER A 6 0.76 -10.98 -3.52
C SER A 6 2.18 -11.48 -3.81
N GLU A 7 2.77 -12.22 -2.87
CA GLU A 7 4.11 -12.78 -3.07
C GLU A 7 4.19 -13.69 -4.30
N GLU A 8 3.12 -14.44 -4.59
CA GLU A 8 3.03 -15.34 -5.76
C GLU A 8 2.97 -14.54 -7.07
N GLU A 9 2.09 -13.55 -7.15
CA GLU A 9 1.97 -12.64 -8.30
C GLU A 9 3.25 -11.84 -8.52
N ALA A 10 3.92 -11.40 -7.46
CA ALA A 10 5.19 -10.69 -7.57
C ALA A 10 6.31 -11.60 -8.11
N LYS A 11 6.32 -12.86 -7.71
CA LYS A 11 7.25 -13.86 -8.25
C LYS A 11 7.00 -14.08 -9.74
N GLU A 12 5.73 -14.23 -10.13
CA GLU A 12 5.33 -14.33 -11.53
C GLU A 12 5.74 -13.09 -12.33
N TRP A 13 5.52 -11.88 -11.80
CA TRP A 13 5.93 -10.63 -12.43
C TRP A 13 7.44 -10.53 -12.68
N MET A 14 8.27 -11.01 -11.75
CA MET A 14 9.72 -10.91 -11.84
C MET A 14 10.37 -12.02 -12.67
N MET A 15 9.78 -13.22 -12.68
CA MET A 15 10.43 -14.44 -13.20
C MET A 15 9.66 -15.11 -14.33
N GLY A 16 8.41 -14.73 -14.56
CA GLY A 16 7.55 -15.30 -15.60
C GLY A 16 7.87 -14.75 -16.98
N ASP A 17 7.65 -15.58 -18.00
CA ASP A 17 7.59 -15.14 -19.39
C ASP A 17 6.18 -14.65 -19.68
N LEU A 18 5.91 -13.39 -19.32
CA LEU A 18 4.56 -12.80 -19.36
C LEU A 18 4.33 -12.09 -20.69
N GLY A 19 3.20 -12.41 -21.32
CA GLY A 19 2.67 -11.62 -22.42
C GLY A 19 1.96 -10.36 -21.93
N GLU A 20 1.58 -9.50 -22.88
CA GLU A 20 0.88 -8.24 -22.60
C GLU A 20 -0.42 -8.46 -21.81
N LYS A 21 -1.14 -9.56 -22.07
CA LYS A 21 -2.39 -9.87 -21.39
C LYS A 21 -2.18 -10.22 -19.92
N GLU A 22 -1.18 -11.04 -19.59
CA GLU A 22 -0.88 -11.37 -18.20
C GLU A 22 -0.36 -10.14 -17.44
N ILE A 23 0.48 -9.32 -18.08
CA ILE A 23 0.96 -8.05 -17.53
C ILE A 23 -0.22 -7.13 -17.17
N LEU A 24 -1.18 -6.96 -18.09
CA LEU A 24 -2.37 -6.15 -17.85
C LEU A 24 -3.24 -6.71 -16.73
N HIS A 25 -3.32 -8.04 -16.61
CA HIS A 25 -4.05 -8.69 -15.54
C HIS A 25 -3.44 -8.35 -14.17
N LEU A 26 -2.14 -8.60 -14.00
CA LEU A 26 -1.40 -8.33 -12.76
C LEU A 26 -1.41 -6.83 -12.41
N ALA A 27 -1.23 -5.95 -13.40
CA ALA A 27 -1.28 -4.50 -13.20
C ALA A 27 -2.68 -3.98 -12.81
N SER A 28 -3.73 -4.78 -13.06
CA SER A 28 -5.11 -4.44 -12.68
C SER A 28 -5.50 -4.98 -11.30
N THR A 29 -4.66 -5.82 -10.68
CA THR A 29 -4.91 -6.38 -9.34
C THR A 29 -5.04 -5.26 -8.31
N GLN A 30 -6.07 -5.38 -7.46
CA GLN A 30 -6.29 -4.53 -6.30
C GLN A 30 -6.11 -5.37 -5.04
N CYS A 31 -5.35 -4.87 -4.08
CA CYS A 31 -5.24 -5.52 -2.78
C CYS A 31 -6.52 -5.29 -1.96
N GLU A 32 -7.02 -6.36 -1.34
CA GLU A 32 -8.16 -6.30 -0.43
C GLU A 32 -7.91 -5.32 0.72
N ARG A 33 -8.89 -4.45 0.99
CA ARG A 33 -8.78 -3.40 2.02
C ARG A 33 -8.47 -3.98 3.40
N THR A 34 -8.95 -5.18 3.69
CA THR A 34 -8.73 -5.89 4.97
C THR A 34 -7.25 -6.23 5.22
N HIS A 35 -6.44 -6.31 4.16
CA HIS A 35 -5.00 -6.52 4.26
C HIS A 35 -4.21 -5.20 4.42
N MET A 36 -4.90 -4.05 4.38
CA MET A 36 -4.29 -2.74 4.47
C MET A 36 -4.63 -2.06 5.81
N LYS A 37 -3.64 -1.41 6.42
CA LYS A 37 -3.83 -0.57 7.62
C LYS A 37 -3.25 0.80 7.37
N ALA A 38 -3.98 1.83 7.75
CA ALA A 38 -3.55 3.22 7.66
C ALA A 38 -3.83 3.94 8.98
N TYR A 39 -2.94 4.85 9.35
CA TYR A 39 -3.07 5.71 10.52
C TYR A 39 -2.39 7.06 10.24
N PRO A 40 -2.81 8.14 10.92
CA PRO A 40 -2.17 9.45 10.75
C PRO A 40 -0.77 9.45 11.33
N ILE A 41 0.16 10.15 10.69
CA ILE A 41 1.52 10.41 11.18
C ILE A 41 1.75 11.92 11.38
N ALA A 42 2.81 12.27 12.09
CA ALA A 42 3.19 13.67 12.32
C ALA A 42 3.55 14.39 11.00
N LYS A 43 3.26 15.70 10.91
CA LYS A 43 3.49 16.47 9.66
C LYS A 43 4.97 16.65 9.32
N ASP A 44 5.83 16.58 10.32
CA ASP A 44 7.28 16.70 10.24
C ASP A 44 7.98 15.33 10.05
N PHE A 45 7.24 14.27 9.70
CA PHE A 45 7.75 12.91 9.49
C PHE A 45 9.03 12.85 8.63
N LYS A 46 9.20 13.73 7.64
CA LYS A 46 10.39 13.75 6.76
C LYS A 46 11.70 14.01 7.52
N THR A 47 11.65 14.67 8.67
CA THR A 47 12.81 15.03 9.49
C THR A 47 12.75 14.44 10.89
N ALA A 48 11.67 13.72 11.23
CA ALA A 48 11.49 13.08 12.52
C ALA A 48 12.48 11.91 12.70
N ALA A 49 12.84 11.64 13.97
CA ALA A 49 13.69 10.49 14.31
C ALA A 49 13.00 9.15 13.98
N ASP A 50 11.68 9.07 14.19
CA ASP A 50 10.86 7.97 13.71
C ASP A 50 9.69 8.50 12.86
N PRO A 51 9.75 8.39 11.51
CA PRO A 51 8.71 8.88 10.61
C PRO A 51 7.40 8.09 10.67
N ARG A 52 7.39 6.94 11.36
CA ARG A 52 6.24 6.02 11.42
C ARG A 52 5.43 6.15 12.70
N GLU A 53 5.80 7.06 13.59
CA GLU A 53 5.08 7.25 14.84
C GLU A 53 3.63 7.72 14.57
N PRO A 54 2.61 7.04 15.13
CA PRO A 54 1.22 7.47 15.00
C PRO A 54 0.99 8.83 15.68
N ALA A 55 0.22 9.70 15.02
CA ALA A 55 -0.17 11.00 15.56
C ALA A 55 -1.68 11.07 15.80
N ALA A 56 -2.07 11.46 17.01
CA ALA A 56 -3.46 11.79 17.32
C ALA A 56 -3.71 13.28 17.07
N TYR A 57 -4.73 13.58 16.29
CA TYR A 57 -5.17 14.95 16.04
C TYR A 57 -6.55 15.14 16.67
N GLU A 58 -6.62 15.87 17.79
CA GLU A 58 -7.83 15.96 18.63
C GLU A 58 -9.07 16.50 17.90
N ASN A 59 -8.88 17.28 16.83
CA ASN A 59 -9.96 17.90 16.05
C ASN A 59 -10.29 17.18 14.74
N LEU A 60 -9.70 16.01 14.49
CA LEU A 60 -9.98 15.20 13.30
C LEU A 60 -10.93 14.06 13.66
N PRO A 61 -11.98 13.83 12.85
CA PRO A 61 -12.79 12.62 13.00
C PRO A 61 -11.93 11.37 12.82
N GLU A 62 -12.33 10.27 13.45
CA GLU A 62 -11.67 8.99 13.26
C GLU A 62 -11.67 8.57 11.79
N LEU A 63 -10.57 7.95 11.36
CA LEU A 63 -10.45 7.44 10.00
C LEU A 63 -11.35 6.20 9.85
N VAL A 64 -12.48 6.37 9.14
CA VAL A 64 -13.36 5.27 8.75
C VAL A 64 -12.86 4.71 7.42
N LEU A 65 -12.30 3.48 7.44
CA LEU A 65 -11.76 2.79 6.26
C LEU A 65 -12.81 1.93 5.56
#